data_AF-A0A444YMC3-F1
#
_entry.id   AF-A0A444YMC3-F1
#
_cell.length_a   1.000
_cell.length_b   1.000
_cell.length_c   1.000
_cell.angle_alpha   90.00
_cell.angle_beta   90.00
_cell.angle_gamma   90.00
#
_symmetry.space_group_name_H-M   'P 1'
#
loop_
_entity.id
_entity.type
_entity.pdbx_description
1 polymer ?
#
loop_
_entity_poly.entity_id
_entity_poly.type
_entity_poly.pdbx_seq_one_letter_code
_entity_poly.pdbx_strand_id
1 'polypeptide(L)'
;MPAELPESTLFSALSGAGIVFLDGRLNETALVVAHEVWAGATTIPKALVSMVLRLPKVKFVIVTLGKDGCIMLERSVDEGASREEADVDRLLESLEMKRNRSTYMPTCISSSVTKLQAEGIGTVCGRLYVGTAENIPPSELIDTTGAGDAFAGAVLYALCANFSRENMLCFAATVVSSLCNGGSKVQSSRRTKWPSTPYRSAARIIHAVDFYIWTIYAWKRSQEIHINGPRVLSFQNQ
;
A
#
# COMPACT_ATOMS: atom_id res chain seq x y z
N MET A 1 0.59 13.26 -19.81
CA MET A 1 1.89 12.96 -19.14
C MET A 1 2.71 14.23 -18.89
N PRO A 2 3.37 14.41 -17.72
CA PRO A 2 4.58 15.22 -17.70
C PRO A 2 5.55 14.60 -18.72
N ALA A 3 6.12 15.39 -19.62
CA ALA A 3 6.93 14.92 -20.74
C ALA A 3 8.20 14.11 -20.35
N GLU A 4 8.41 13.87 -19.05
CA GLU A 4 9.64 13.36 -18.46
C GLU A 4 9.63 11.85 -18.16
N LEU A 5 8.50 11.13 -18.31
CA LEU A 5 8.41 9.69 -17.98
C LEU A 5 7.65 8.89 -19.04
N PRO A 6 8.27 8.53 -20.18
CA PRO A 6 7.62 7.70 -21.19
C PRO A 6 7.30 6.28 -20.66
N GLU A 7 6.26 5.64 -21.21
CA GLU A 7 5.76 4.30 -20.79
C GLU A 7 6.88 3.27 -20.66
N SER A 8 7.81 3.25 -21.63
CA SER A 8 8.95 2.33 -21.65
C SER A 8 9.88 2.51 -20.45
N THR A 9 10.07 3.74 -19.98
CA THR A 9 10.93 4.04 -18.83
C THR A 9 10.28 3.61 -17.53
N LEU A 10 8.98 3.86 -17.37
CA LEU A 10 8.24 3.42 -16.19
C LEU A 10 8.12 1.89 -16.13
N PHE A 11 7.83 1.24 -17.27
CA PHE A 11 7.79 -0.21 -17.34
C PHE A 11 9.15 -0.82 -16.97
N SER A 12 10.24 -0.28 -17.53
CA SER A 12 11.60 -0.73 -17.20
C SER A 12 11.87 -0.60 -15.69
N ALA A 13 11.53 0.55 -15.10
CA ALA A 13 11.70 0.80 -13.67
C ALA A 13 10.91 -0.19 -12.78
N LEU A 14 9.72 -0.60 -13.22
CA LEU A 14 8.84 -1.49 -12.44
C LEU A 14 9.01 -2.98 -12.77
N SER A 15 9.67 -3.33 -13.88
CA SER A 15 9.77 -4.70 -14.39
C SER A 15 10.42 -5.71 -13.42
N GLY A 16 11.28 -5.21 -12.52
CA GLY A 16 11.92 -6.00 -11.47
C GLY A 16 11.18 -6.01 -10.13
N ALA A 17 10.13 -5.22 -9.97
CA ALA A 17 9.47 -5.02 -8.69
C ALA A 17 8.62 -6.23 -8.28
N GLY A 18 8.71 -6.61 -7.00
CA GLY A 18 7.81 -7.61 -6.39
C GLY A 18 6.59 -6.98 -5.71
N ILE A 19 6.66 -5.69 -5.38
CA ILE A 19 5.62 -4.92 -4.70
C ILE A 19 5.57 -3.53 -5.35
N VAL A 20 4.37 -3.01 -5.60
CA VAL A 20 4.13 -1.64 -6.07
C VAL A 20 3.26 -0.92 -5.05
N PHE A 21 3.68 0.26 -4.61
CA PHE A 21 2.92 1.14 -3.73
C PHE A 21 2.54 2.42 -4.47
N LEU A 22 1.28 2.84 -4.36
CA LEU A 22 0.78 4.10 -4.90
C LEU A 22 0.23 4.95 -3.75
N ASP A 23 0.85 6.10 -3.51
CA ASP A 23 0.42 7.06 -2.48
C ASP A 23 -0.81 7.84 -2.96
N GLY A 24 -1.81 7.95 -2.07
CA GLY A 24 -3.14 8.50 -2.31
C GLY A 24 -3.28 10.00 -2.11
N ARG A 25 -2.18 10.75 -1.93
CA ARG A 25 -2.25 12.24 -1.92
C ARG A 25 -2.81 12.82 -3.22
N LEU A 26 -2.80 12.00 -4.27
CA LEU A 26 -3.53 12.18 -5.51
C LEU A 26 -4.09 10.79 -5.87
N ASN A 27 -5.33 10.47 -5.48
CA ASN A 27 -5.99 9.24 -5.97
C ASN A 27 -6.04 9.24 -7.51
N GLU A 28 -6.06 10.44 -8.08
CA GLU A 28 -5.88 10.77 -9.48
C GLU A 28 -4.51 10.36 -10.00
N THR A 29 -3.41 10.33 -9.22
CA THR A 29 -2.11 9.85 -9.71
C THR A 29 -2.07 8.35 -9.91
N ALA A 30 -2.70 7.55 -9.03
CA ALA A 30 -2.84 6.13 -9.28
C ALA A 30 -3.65 5.88 -10.56
N LEU A 31 -4.73 6.65 -10.76
CA LEU A 31 -5.53 6.63 -11.98
C LEU A 31 -4.77 7.17 -13.19
N VAL A 32 -3.99 8.25 -13.08
CA VAL A 32 -3.22 8.87 -14.17
C VAL A 32 -2.07 7.96 -14.57
N VAL A 33 -1.34 7.37 -13.64
CA VAL A 33 -0.33 6.36 -13.95
C VAL A 33 -0.99 5.17 -14.63
N ALA A 34 -2.12 4.68 -14.12
CA ALA A 34 -2.81 3.55 -14.76
C ALA A 34 -3.46 3.88 -16.12
N HIS A 35 -3.96 5.10 -16.28
CA HIS A 35 -4.64 5.58 -17.47
C HIS A 35 -3.63 5.94 -18.56
N GLU A 36 -2.61 6.74 -18.22
CA GLU A 36 -1.59 7.22 -19.16
C GLU A 36 -0.59 6.14 -19.57
N VAL A 37 -0.26 5.22 -18.66
CA VAL A 37 0.75 4.18 -18.93
C VAL A 37 0.09 2.90 -19.42
N TRP A 38 -1.12 2.59 -18.93
CA TRP A 38 -1.71 1.27 -19.14
C TRP A 38 -3.11 1.27 -19.77
N ALA A 39 -3.49 2.38 -20.41
CA ALA A 39 -4.57 2.57 -21.38
C ALA A 39 -5.79 1.65 -21.20
N GLY A 40 -6.87 2.18 -20.60
CA GLY A 40 -8.19 1.54 -20.56
C GLY A 40 -8.77 1.32 -19.15
N ALA A 41 -7.95 1.43 -18.10
CA ALA A 41 -8.45 1.36 -16.73
C ALA A 41 -9.14 2.67 -16.33
N THR A 42 -10.45 2.63 -16.18
CA THR A 42 -11.28 3.77 -15.74
C THR A 42 -11.52 3.79 -14.23
N THR A 43 -11.12 2.73 -13.51
CA THR A 43 -11.32 2.55 -12.07
C THR A 43 -10.02 2.06 -11.41
N ILE A 44 -9.91 2.28 -10.10
CA ILE A 44 -8.76 1.79 -9.31
C ILE A 44 -8.62 0.26 -9.41
N PRO A 45 -9.67 -0.57 -9.27
CA PRO A 45 -9.52 -2.02 -9.37
C PRO A 45 -9.01 -2.48 -10.75
N LYS A 46 -9.53 -1.89 -11.84
CA LYS A 46 -9.05 -2.16 -13.21
C LYS A 46 -7.58 -1.76 -13.39
N ALA A 47 -7.18 -0.65 -12.78
CA ALA A 47 -5.79 -0.21 -12.77
C ALA A 47 -4.86 -1.23 -12.10
N LEU A 48 -5.27 -1.80 -10.96
CA LEU A 48 -4.51 -2.84 -10.27
C LEU A 48 -4.39 -4.11 -11.12
N VAL A 49 -5.48 -4.54 -11.75
CA VAL A 49 -5.46 -5.70 -12.66
C VAL A 49 -4.49 -5.45 -13.82
N SER A 50 -4.55 -4.27 -14.45
CA SER A 50 -3.65 -3.89 -15.54
C SER A 50 -2.18 -3.90 -15.11
N MET A 51 -1.87 -3.31 -13.96
CA MET A 51 -0.53 -3.31 -13.34
C MET A 51 0.00 -4.72 -13.14
N VAL A 52 -0.79 -5.57 -12.48
CA VAL A 52 -0.38 -6.94 -12.20
C VAL A 52 -0.17 -7.69 -13.51
N LEU A 53 -1.09 -7.59 -14.49
CA LEU A 53 -0.96 -8.28 -15.78
C LEU A 53 0.33 -7.90 -16.52
N ARG A 54 0.64 -6.61 -16.60
CA ARG A 54 1.81 -6.11 -17.33
C ARG A 54 3.11 -6.33 -16.58
N LEU A 55 3.09 -6.41 -15.25
CA LEU A 55 4.27 -6.61 -14.40
C LEU A 55 4.28 -8.03 -13.81
N PRO A 56 4.78 -9.05 -14.54
CA PRO A 56 4.63 -10.45 -14.16
C PRO A 56 5.33 -10.86 -12.86
N LYS A 57 6.31 -10.06 -12.40
CA LYS A 57 7.03 -10.29 -11.14
C LYS A 57 6.33 -9.68 -9.92
N VAL A 58 5.37 -8.78 -10.14
CA VAL A 58 4.64 -8.12 -9.05
C VAL A 58 3.71 -9.11 -8.38
N LYS A 59 3.89 -9.28 -7.07
CA LYS A 59 3.03 -10.08 -6.20
C LYS A 59 1.92 -9.24 -5.59
N PHE A 60 2.20 -7.97 -5.29
CA PHE A 60 1.27 -7.07 -4.62
C PHE A 60 1.27 -5.69 -5.26
N VAL A 61 0.09 -5.13 -5.47
CA VAL A 61 -0.08 -3.71 -5.75
C VAL A 61 -0.99 -3.12 -4.68
N ILE A 62 -0.55 -2.05 -4.03
CA ILE A 62 -1.27 -1.40 -2.93
C ILE A 62 -1.49 0.07 -3.26
N VAL A 63 -2.72 0.54 -3.07
CA VAL A 63 -3.10 1.95 -3.20
C VAL A 63 -3.63 2.42 -1.86
N THR A 64 -3.02 3.45 -1.29
CA THR A 64 -3.57 4.14 -0.13
C THR A 64 -4.64 5.13 -0.58
N LEU A 65 -5.69 5.29 0.21
CA LEU A 65 -6.86 6.14 -0.06
C LEU A 65 -7.06 7.18 1.05
N GLY A 66 -6.00 7.54 1.76
CA GLY A 66 -6.05 8.45 2.91
C GLY A 66 -6.98 7.94 4.01
N LYS A 67 -7.98 8.74 4.40
CA LYS A 67 -8.96 8.40 5.44
C LYS A 67 -9.82 7.18 5.11
N ASP A 68 -9.92 6.81 3.83
CA ASP A 68 -10.71 5.65 3.40
C ASP A 68 -9.92 4.33 3.47
N GLY A 69 -8.63 4.39 3.81
CA GLY A 69 -7.77 3.23 4.06
C GLY A 69 -6.92 2.85 2.85
N CYS A 70 -7.03 1.60 2.38
CA CYS A 70 -6.27 1.12 1.22
C CYS A 70 -7.01 0.00 0.47
N ILE A 71 -6.62 -0.18 -0.80
CA ILE A 71 -6.98 -1.35 -1.61
C ILE A 71 -5.68 -2.05 -2.00
N MET A 72 -5.65 -3.37 -1.90
CA MET A 72 -4.53 -4.18 -2.34
C MET A 72 -5.00 -5.33 -3.24
N LEU A 73 -4.29 -5.54 -4.34
CA LEU A 73 -4.41 -6.73 -5.18
C LEU A 73 -3.18 -7.63 -4.97
N GLU A 74 -3.41 -8.86 -4.51
CA GLU A 74 -2.40 -9.93 -4.43
C GLU A 74 -2.57 -10.89 -5.62
N ARG A 75 -1.49 -11.12 -6.37
CA ARG A 75 -1.42 -12.14 -7.41
C ARG A 75 -1.36 -13.53 -6.78
N SER A 76 -2.19 -14.43 -7.25
CA SER A 76 -2.15 -15.85 -6.90
C SER A 76 -1.29 -16.64 -7.89
N VAL A 77 -0.58 -17.66 -7.39
CA VAL A 77 0.13 -18.66 -8.21
C VAL A 77 -0.83 -19.73 -8.72
N ASP A 78 -1.98 -19.89 -8.08
CA ASP A 78 -3.04 -20.81 -8.49
C ASP A 78 -3.78 -20.24 -9.70
N GLU A 79 -3.38 -20.70 -10.90
CA GLU A 79 -3.99 -20.34 -12.19
C GLU A 79 -5.38 -20.95 -12.42
N GLY A 80 -5.87 -21.79 -11.50
CA GLY A 80 -7.20 -22.39 -11.43
C GLY A 80 -8.09 -22.19 -12.67
N ALA A 81 -7.75 -22.89 -13.77
CA ALA A 81 -8.31 -22.65 -15.11
C ALA A 81 -9.84 -22.80 -15.19
N SER A 82 -10.49 -23.36 -14.17
CA SER A 82 -11.93 -23.58 -14.06
C SER A 82 -12.68 -22.61 -13.15
N ARG A 83 -12.05 -21.54 -12.64
CA ARG A 83 -12.74 -20.55 -11.80
C ARG A 83 -13.57 -19.58 -12.63
N GLU A 84 -14.78 -19.30 -12.16
CA GLU A 84 -15.61 -18.23 -12.70
C GLU A 84 -14.88 -16.89 -12.65
N GLU A 85 -15.00 -16.13 -13.73
CA GLU A 85 -14.46 -14.78 -13.83
C GLU A 85 -15.36 -13.82 -13.04
N ALA A 86 -14.75 -13.07 -12.12
CA ALA A 86 -15.43 -12.03 -11.38
C ALA A 86 -14.96 -10.66 -11.87
N ASP A 87 -15.90 -9.81 -12.26
CA ASP A 87 -15.62 -8.41 -12.52
C ASP A 87 -15.03 -7.75 -11.26
N VAL A 88 -13.86 -7.12 -11.44
CA VAL A 88 -13.07 -6.62 -10.31
C VAL A 88 -13.75 -5.41 -9.63
N ASP A 89 -14.53 -4.61 -10.35
CA ASP A 89 -15.25 -3.46 -9.80
C ASP A 89 -16.42 -3.95 -8.91
N ARG A 90 -17.23 -4.90 -9.42
CA ARG A 90 -18.31 -5.53 -8.65
C ARG A 90 -17.80 -6.25 -7.41
N LEU A 91 -16.63 -6.89 -7.50
CA LEU A 91 -16.01 -7.54 -6.35
C LEU A 91 -15.60 -6.51 -5.29
N LEU A 92 -15.01 -5.37 -5.71
CA LEU A 92 -14.69 -4.28 -4.79
C LEU A 92 -15.96 -3.79 -4.10
N GLU A 93 -17.03 -3.49 -4.85
CA GLU A 93 -18.32 -3.05 -4.30
C GLU A 93 -18.86 -4.02 -3.25
N SER A 94 -18.81 -5.33 -3.53
CA SER A 94 -19.23 -6.38 -2.59
C SER A 94 -18.42 -6.39 -1.30
N LEU A 95 -17.10 -6.19 -1.39
CA LEU A 95 -16.23 -6.07 -0.21
C LEU A 95 -16.56 -4.79 0.55
N GLU A 96 -16.71 -3.66 -0.14
CA GLU A 96 -17.02 -2.39 0.50
C GLU A 96 -18.34 -2.41 1.27
N MET A 97 -19.36 -3.14 0.80
CA MET A 97 -20.61 -3.36 1.54
C MET A 97 -20.43 -4.17 2.82
N LYS A 98 -19.44 -5.08 2.87
CA LYS A 98 -19.09 -5.87 4.06
C LYS A 98 -18.18 -5.11 5.02
N ARG A 99 -17.61 -3.98 4.58
CA ARG A 99 -16.63 -3.19 5.34
C ARG A 99 -17.30 -2.47 6.50
N ASN A 100 -16.88 -2.75 7.73
CA ASN A 100 -17.34 -2.03 8.91
C ASN A 100 -16.48 -0.79 9.21
N ARG A 101 -16.96 0.39 8.77
CA ARG A 101 -16.28 1.69 9.02
C ARG A 101 -16.50 2.27 10.43
N SER A 102 -17.36 1.68 11.25
CA SER A 102 -17.72 2.21 12.58
C SER A 102 -16.68 1.92 13.67
N THR A 103 -15.60 1.21 13.33
CA THR A 103 -14.63 0.73 14.30
C THR A 103 -13.50 1.74 14.48
N TYR A 104 -13.10 1.96 15.74
CA TYR A 104 -11.93 2.77 16.10
C TYR A 104 -10.60 2.08 15.78
N MET A 105 -10.63 0.85 15.25
CA MET A 105 -9.43 0.09 14.92
C MET A 105 -9.43 -0.24 13.42
N PRO A 106 -8.27 -0.24 12.77
CA PRO A 106 -8.17 -0.70 11.39
C PRO A 106 -8.67 -2.14 11.23
N THR A 107 -9.42 -2.37 10.16
CA THR A 107 -9.89 -3.69 9.76
C THR A 107 -9.47 -3.94 8.32
N CYS A 108 -9.31 -5.22 7.98
CA CYS A 108 -9.04 -5.63 6.62
C CYS A 108 -9.91 -6.83 6.28
N ILE A 109 -10.55 -6.76 5.11
CA ILE A 109 -11.34 -7.84 4.53
C ILE A 109 -10.75 -8.21 3.18
N SER A 110 -10.89 -9.48 2.80
CA SER A 110 -10.38 -10.00 1.54
C SER A 110 -11.45 -10.78 0.79
N SER A 111 -11.28 -10.90 -0.51
CA SER A 111 -11.95 -11.93 -1.31
C SER A 111 -11.32 -13.31 -1.09
N SER A 112 -12.02 -14.35 -1.55
CA SER A 112 -11.38 -15.63 -1.91
C SER A 112 -10.38 -15.43 -3.06
N VAL A 113 -9.56 -16.44 -3.34
CA VAL A 113 -8.81 -16.46 -4.61
C VAL A 113 -9.82 -16.60 -5.74
N THR A 114 -9.83 -15.65 -6.67
CA THR A 114 -10.77 -15.60 -7.79
C THR A 114 -10.04 -15.18 -9.05
N LYS A 115 -10.56 -15.56 -10.23
CA LYS A 115 -10.10 -15.04 -11.51
C LYS A 115 -10.72 -13.66 -11.73
N LEU A 116 -9.93 -12.61 -11.51
CA LEU A 116 -10.37 -11.23 -11.56
C LEU A 116 -10.31 -10.73 -13.00
N GLN A 117 -11.46 -10.29 -13.52
CA GLN A 117 -11.60 -9.76 -14.85
C GLN A 117 -11.68 -8.24 -14.80
N ALA A 118 -10.92 -7.59 -15.69
CA ALA A 118 -11.09 -6.18 -16.02
C ALA A 118 -11.41 -6.07 -17.52
N GLU A 119 -12.63 -5.61 -17.82
CA GLU A 119 -13.13 -5.48 -19.20
C GLU A 119 -12.16 -4.66 -20.07
N GLY A 120 -11.83 -5.18 -21.25
CA GLY A 120 -10.88 -4.56 -22.18
C GLY A 120 -9.40 -4.64 -21.78
N ILE A 121 -9.08 -5.22 -20.62
CA ILE A 121 -7.70 -5.32 -20.09
C ILE A 121 -7.23 -6.77 -20.03
N GLY A 122 -7.99 -7.66 -19.39
CA GLY A 122 -7.63 -9.07 -19.24
C GLY A 122 -8.05 -9.68 -17.91
N THR A 123 -7.49 -10.85 -17.59
CA THR A 123 -7.84 -11.61 -16.37
C THR A 123 -6.62 -12.04 -15.58
N VAL A 124 -6.69 -11.94 -14.25
CA VAL A 124 -5.62 -12.38 -13.34
C VAL A 124 -6.19 -13.14 -12.15
N CYS A 125 -5.59 -14.26 -11.79
CA CYS A 125 -5.94 -14.97 -10.55
C CYS A 125 -5.33 -14.24 -9.35
N GLY A 126 -6.16 -13.91 -8.36
CA GLY A 126 -5.70 -13.13 -7.22
C GLY A 126 -6.72 -12.98 -6.10
N ARG A 127 -6.34 -12.21 -5.09
CA ARG A 127 -7.19 -11.79 -3.97
C ARG A 127 -7.22 -10.28 -3.90
N LEU A 128 -8.42 -9.72 -3.76
CA LEU A 128 -8.63 -8.30 -3.52
C LEU A 128 -8.82 -8.07 -2.02
N TYR A 129 -8.12 -7.06 -1.49
CA TYR A 129 -8.15 -6.67 -0.09
C TYR A 129 -8.62 -5.23 0.03
N VAL A 130 -9.45 -4.97 1.04
CA VAL A 130 -9.88 -3.62 1.42
C VAL A 130 -9.52 -3.42 2.90
N GLY A 131 -8.60 -2.50 3.17
CA GLY A 131 -8.21 -2.09 4.52
C GLY A 131 -8.84 -0.76 4.88
N THR A 132 -9.28 -0.57 6.13
CA THR A 132 -9.73 0.72 6.66
C THR A 132 -8.58 1.48 7.30
N ALA A 133 -8.62 2.81 7.23
CA ALA A 133 -7.81 3.64 8.11
C ALA A 133 -8.36 3.59 9.54
N GLU A 134 -7.54 3.98 10.51
CA GLU A 134 -8.03 4.26 11.86
C GLU A 134 -8.86 5.56 11.85
N ASN A 135 -9.97 5.58 12.58
CA ASN A 135 -10.77 6.78 12.72
C ASN A 135 -10.15 7.71 13.77
N ILE A 136 -9.31 8.65 13.32
CA ILE A 136 -8.67 9.66 14.17
C ILE A 136 -9.61 10.86 14.30
N PRO A 137 -10.05 11.23 15.51
CA PRO A 137 -10.83 12.45 15.72
C PRO A 137 -10.09 13.69 15.20
N PRO A 138 -10.76 14.66 14.56
CA PRO A 138 -10.10 15.86 14.04
C PRO A 138 -9.30 16.66 15.08
N SER A 139 -9.71 16.61 16.36
CA SER A 139 -8.99 17.25 17.47
C SER A 139 -7.65 16.59 17.81
N GLU A 140 -7.44 15.35 17.37
CA GLU A 140 -6.22 14.57 17.61
C GLU A 140 -5.36 14.41 16.34
N LEU A 141 -5.86 14.86 15.18
CA LEU A 141 -5.13 14.81 13.91
C LEU A 141 -4.15 15.98 13.84
N ILE A 142 -2.86 15.69 13.93
CA ILE A 142 -1.79 16.69 13.99
C ILE A 142 -1.19 16.95 12.61
N ASP A 143 -0.75 15.89 11.92
CA ASP A 143 -0.09 15.97 10.62
C ASP A 143 -0.37 14.68 9.84
N THR A 144 -0.42 14.76 8.51
CA THR A 144 -0.50 13.58 7.63
C THR A 144 0.74 13.43 6.75
N THR A 145 1.72 14.33 6.88
CA THR A 145 3.00 14.29 6.18
C THR A 145 3.73 12.98 6.45
N GLY A 146 4.14 12.28 5.39
CA GLY A 146 4.79 10.97 5.49
C GLY A 146 3.87 9.78 5.76
N ALA A 147 2.54 9.95 5.82
CA ALA A 147 1.61 8.84 6.07
C ALA A 147 1.74 7.68 5.04
N GLY A 148 1.87 8.00 3.75
CA GLY A 148 2.09 7.00 2.69
C GLY A 148 3.42 6.25 2.85
N ASP A 149 4.51 6.97 3.16
CA ASP A 149 5.83 6.38 3.39
C ASP A 149 5.85 5.48 4.63
N ALA A 150 5.22 5.93 5.72
CA ALA A 150 5.10 5.15 6.95
C ALA A 150 4.25 3.90 6.74
N PHE A 151 3.17 4.00 5.95
CA PHE A 151 2.37 2.84 5.55
C PHE A 151 3.22 1.82 4.78
N ALA A 152 3.95 2.27 3.75
CA ALA A 152 4.82 1.40 2.96
C ALA A 152 5.91 0.74 3.81
N GLY A 153 6.57 1.51 4.68
CA GLY A 153 7.57 0.99 5.61
C GLY A 153 7.00 -0.05 6.57
N ALA A 154 5.80 0.18 7.10
CA ALA A 154 5.12 -0.76 7.99
C ALA A 154 4.70 -2.05 7.27
N VAL A 155 4.26 -1.97 6.01
CA VAL A 155 3.99 -3.15 5.17
C VAL A 155 5.27 -3.96 4.95
N LEU A 156 6.38 -3.32 4.58
CA LEU A 156 7.66 -4.00 4.38
C LEU A 156 8.12 -4.71 5.67
N TYR A 157 8.02 -4.03 6.82
CA TYR A 157 8.31 -4.64 8.11
C TYR A 157 7.43 -5.87 8.38
N ALA A 158 6.10 -5.74 8.21
CA ALA A 158 5.15 -6.81 8.48
C ALA A 158 5.35 -8.01 7.54
N LEU A 159 5.76 -7.79 6.29
CA LEU A 159 6.18 -8.85 5.37
C LEU A 159 7.42 -9.59 5.88
N CYS A 160 8.48 -8.86 6.30
CA CYS A 160 9.67 -9.47 6.90
C CYS A 160 9.34 -10.25 8.19
N ALA A 161 8.33 -9.80 8.93
CA ALA A 161 7.85 -10.44 10.15
C ALA A 161 6.81 -11.56 9.91
N ASN A 162 6.54 -11.93 8.65
CA ASN A 162 5.59 -12.98 8.26
C ASN A 162 4.16 -12.77 8.77
N PHE A 163 3.67 -11.53 8.77
CA PHE A 163 2.28 -11.24 9.11
C PHE A 163 1.36 -11.79 8.01
N SER A 164 0.14 -12.20 8.39
CA SER A 164 -0.91 -12.43 7.40
C SER A 164 -1.25 -11.13 6.66
N ARG A 165 -1.83 -11.22 5.46
CA ARG A 165 -2.12 -10.04 4.62
C ARG A 165 -3.05 -9.05 5.31
N GLU A 166 -4.06 -9.55 6.01
CA GLU A 166 -5.00 -8.75 6.77
C GLU A 166 -4.31 -8.07 7.96
N ASN A 167 -3.52 -8.83 8.74
CA ASN A 167 -2.79 -8.28 9.88
C ASN A 167 -1.72 -7.28 9.47
N MET A 168 -1.08 -7.50 8.32
CA MET A 168 -0.11 -6.59 7.71
C MET A 168 -0.76 -5.23 7.39
N LEU A 169 -1.92 -5.23 6.73
CA LEU A 169 -2.63 -3.99 6.36
C LEU A 169 -3.20 -3.27 7.61
N CYS A 170 -3.75 -4.02 8.58
CA CYS A 170 -4.20 -3.42 9.85
C CYS A 170 -3.04 -2.83 10.66
N PHE A 171 -1.89 -3.52 10.71
CA PHE A 171 -0.68 -3.03 11.35
C PHE A 171 -0.19 -1.73 10.71
N ALA A 172 -0.09 -1.70 9.37
CA ALA A 172 0.34 -0.51 8.65
C ALA A 172 -0.58 0.70 8.90
N ALA A 173 -1.91 0.49 8.88
CA ALA A 173 -2.87 1.53 9.21
C ALA A 173 -2.74 2.04 10.66
N THR A 174 -2.41 1.16 11.61
CA THR A 174 -2.18 1.53 13.02
C THR A 174 -0.90 2.38 13.17
N VAL A 175 0.17 2.03 12.45
CA VAL A 175 1.42 2.83 12.43
C VAL A 175 1.14 4.22 11.87
N VAL A 176 0.37 4.32 10.79
CA VAL A 176 -0.05 5.61 10.23
C VAL A 176 -0.88 6.42 11.23
N SER A 177 -1.82 5.80 11.94
CA SER A 177 -2.61 6.50 12.97
C SER A 177 -1.71 7.12 14.04
N SER A 178 -0.76 6.32 14.55
CA SER A 178 0.20 6.77 15.54
C SER A 178 1.08 7.91 15.01
N LEU A 179 1.50 7.87 13.75
CA LEU A 179 2.23 8.98 13.13
C LEU A 179 1.36 10.24 13.12
N CYS A 180 0.12 10.11 12.64
CA CYS A 180 -0.75 11.25 12.40
C CYS A 180 -1.25 11.95 13.68
N ASN A 181 -1.25 11.26 14.83
CA ASN A 181 -1.65 11.79 16.14
C ASN A 181 -0.46 12.11 17.07
N GLY A 182 0.77 12.18 16.53
CA GLY A 182 1.96 12.54 17.29
C GLY A 182 2.43 11.49 18.31
N GLY A 183 2.12 10.21 18.08
CA GLY A 183 2.58 9.09 18.90
C GLY A 183 1.77 8.85 20.18
N SER A 184 0.66 9.56 20.39
CA SER A 184 0.01 9.66 21.70
C SER A 184 -0.81 8.44 22.14
N LYS A 185 -1.12 7.47 21.25
CA LYS A 185 -2.08 6.38 21.55
C LYS A 185 -1.55 4.95 21.61
N VAL A 186 -0.29 4.68 21.22
CA VAL A 186 0.20 3.27 21.18
C VAL A 186 0.39 2.66 22.58
N GLN A 187 0.35 3.45 23.67
CA GLN A 187 0.59 2.93 25.02
C GLN A 187 -0.63 2.70 25.92
N SER A 188 -1.83 3.22 25.64
CA SER A 188 -2.87 3.30 26.70
C SER A 188 -4.13 2.44 26.53
N SER A 189 -4.35 1.75 25.40
CA SER A 189 -5.65 1.08 25.18
C SER A 189 -5.52 -0.30 24.51
N ARG A 190 -5.69 -1.33 25.36
CA ARG A 190 -6.12 -2.72 25.08
C ARG A 190 -5.02 -3.76 24.76
N ARG A 191 -4.72 -4.54 25.82
CA ARG A 191 -4.35 -5.97 25.77
C ARG A 191 -5.35 -6.75 24.90
N THR A 192 -5.16 -6.75 23.59
CA THR A 192 -5.47 -7.93 22.80
C THR A 192 -4.30 -8.88 23.00
N LYS A 193 -4.56 -10.15 23.36
CA LYS A 193 -3.52 -11.18 23.50
C LYS A 193 -2.95 -11.49 22.11
N TRP A 194 -2.08 -10.62 21.62
CA TRP A 194 -1.11 -10.96 20.58
C TRP A 194 0.08 -11.64 21.27
N PRO A 195 0.74 -12.63 20.64
CA PRO A 195 1.92 -13.27 21.22
C PRO A 195 2.88 -12.19 21.72
N SER A 196 3.44 -12.35 22.91
CA SER A 196 4.06 -11.29 23.72
C SER A 196 5.40 -10.75 23.20
N THR A 197 5.83 -11.14 22.00
CA THR A 197 7.14 -10.86 21.42
C THR A 197 7.21 -9.73 20.35
N PRO A 198 6.20 -9.41 19.51
CA PRO A 198 6.33 -8.38 18.49
C PRO A 198 6.08 -6.94 19.01
N TYR A 199 5.46 -6.75 20.19
CA TYR A 199 5.13 -5.40 20.69
C TYR A 199 6.27 -4.70 21.46
N ARG A 200 7.17 -5.44 22.11
CA ARG A 200 8.42 -4.84 22.63
C ARG A 200 9.34 -4.40 21.49
N SER A 201 9.23 -5.06 20.35
CA SER A 201 9.82 -4.61 19.10
C SER A 201 9.06 -3.42 18.52
N ALA A 202 7.73 -3.32 18.62
CA ALA A 202 6.96 -2.19 18.09
C ALA A 202 7.37 -0.82 18.64
N ALA A 203 7.72 -0.69 19.93
CA ALA A 203 8.30 0.55 20.46
C ALA A 203 9.71 0.83 19.90
N ARG A 204 10.52 -0.22 19.72
CA ARG A 204 11.84 -0.12 19.07
C ARG A 204 11.76 0.09 17.55
N ILE A 205 10.64 -0.30 16.93
CA ILE A 205 10.32 -0.11 15.53
C ILE A 205 9.69 1.25 15.33
N ILE A 206 8.91 1.78 16.26
CA ILE A 206 8.57 3.20 16.27
C ILE A 206 9.87 3.99 16.42
N HIS A 207 10.82 3.61 17.28
CA HIS A 207 12.14 4.25 17.30
C HIS A 207 13.01 3.99 16.05
N ALA A 208 12.88 2.85 15.36
CA ALA A 208 13.64 2.54 14.15
C ALA A 208 13.00 3.15 12.89
N VAL A 209 11.67 3.31 12.89
CA VAL A 209 10.87 4.03 11.90
C VAL A 209 10.98 5.53 12.19
N ASP A 210 11.09 5.98 13.43
CA ASP A 210 11.47 7.33 13.81
C ASP A 210 12.91 7.59 13.38
N PHE A 211 13.83 6.63 13.53
CA PHE A 211 15.19 6.75 13.01
C PHE A 211 15.19 6.76 11.47
N TYR A 212 14.40 5.91 10.82
CA TYR A 212 14.32 5.82 9.35
C TYR A 212 13.64 7.06 8.75
N ILE A 213 12.52 7.49 9.33
CA ILE A 213 11.80 8.74 9.03
C ILE A 213 12.71 9.92 9.35
N TRP A 214 13.41 9.97 10.49
CA TRP A 214 14.37 11.03 10.82
C TRP A 214 15.56 11.02 9.86
N THR A 215 16.07 9.87 9.41
CA THR A 215 17.11 9.82 8.37
C THR A 215 16.59 10.28 7.01
N ILE A 216 15.35 9.96 6.64
CA ILE A 216 14.72 10.45 5.41
C ILE A 216 14.45 11.96 5.51
N TYR A 217 13.98 12.44 6.66
CA TYR A 217 13.74 13.86 6.95
C TYR A 217 15.05 14.65 6.99
N ALA A 218 16.08 14.13 7.65
CA ALA A 218 17.42 14.71 7.69
C ALA A 218 18.11 14.68 6.32
N TRP A 219 17.92 13.62 5.53
CA TRP A 219 18.38 13.53 4.15
C TRP A 219 17.68 14.56 3.25
N LYS A 220 16.36 14.69 3.36
CA LYS A 220 15.56 15.67 2.61
C LYS A 220 15.93 17.11 2.98
N ARG A 221 16.19 17.37 4.26
CA ARG A 221 16.70 18.67 4.76
C ARG A 221 18.15 18.94 4.37
N SER A 222 18.95 17.88 4.16
CA SER A 222 20.33 17.97 3.63
C SER A 222 20.37 18.24 2.12
N GLN A 223 19.31 17.93 1.38
CA GLN A 223 19.18 18.25 -0.06
C GLN A 223 18.77 19.72 -0.30
N GLU A 224 18.18 20.39 0.69
CA GLU A 224 17.91 21.84 0.67
C GLU A 224 19.17 22.70 0.93
N ILE A 225 20.29 22.06 1.32
CA ILE A 225 21.61 22.69 1.40
C ILE A 225 22.36 22.33 0.11
N HIS A 226 22.27 23.23 -0.89
CA HIS A 226 22.92 23.16 -2.20
C HIS A 226 24.27 22.43 -2.25
N ILE A 227 24.36 21.33 -3.01
CA ILE A 227 25.56 20.99 -3.82
C ILE A 227 25.11 20.32 -5.13
N ASN A 228 25.65 20.82 -6.24
CA ASN A 228 25.38 20.47 -7.64
C ASN A 228 25.60 18.98 -8.02
N GLY A 229 24.70 18.44 -8.84
CA GLY A 229 24.95 17.34 -9.79
C GLY A 229 24.28 15.98 -9.46
N PRO A 230 23.77 15.23 -10.47
CA PRO A 230 23.08 13.96 -10.23
C PRO A 230 24.09 12.83 -9.97
N ARG A 231 23.84 12.01 -8.93
CA ARG A 231 24.50 10.71 -8.73
C ARG A 231 23.47 9.59 -8.69
N VAL A 232 23.64 8.64 -9.60
CA VAL A 232 22.88 7.39 -9.69
C VAL A 232 23.44 6.40 -8.67
N LEU A 233 22.59 5.83 -7.82
CA LEU A 233 22.93 4.72 -6.94
C LEU A 233 22.54 3.39 -7.61
N SER A 234 23.53 2.67 -8.12
CA SER A 234 23.41 1.28 -8.53
C SER A 234 23.82 0.36 -7.37
N PHE A 235 22.91 -0.46 -6.87
CA PHE A 235 23.26 -1.57 -6.00
C PHE A 235 23.60 -2.79 -6.87
N GLN A 236 24.89 -3.13 -6.95
CA GLN A 236 25.34 -4.45 -7.38
C GLN A 236 25.49 -5.32 -6.13
N ASN A 237 24.80 -6.47 -6.11
CA ASN A 237 24.99 -7.50 -5.11
C ASN A 237 26.34 -8.18 -5.34
N GLN A 238 27.17 -8.27 -4.30
CA GLN A 238 28.13 -9.36 -4.12
C GLN A 238 27.52 -10.39 -3.17
#